data_AF-A0A932ZZ27-F1
#
_entry.id   AF-A0A932ZZ27-F1
#
_cell.length_a   1.000
_cell.length_b   1.000
_cell.length_c   1.000
_cell.angle_alpha   90.00
_cell.angle_beta   90.00
_cell.angle_gamma   90.00
#
_symmetry.space_group_name_H-M   'P 1'
#
loop_
_entity.id
_entity.type
_entity.pdbx_description
1 polymer ?
#
loop_
_entity_poly.entity_id
_entity_poly.type
_entity_poly.pdbx_seq_one_letter_code
_entity_poly.pdbx_strand_id
1 'polypeptide(L)'
;MSWSRFANILQTRPLDRETKLMLIDLVASVDDPKLEEEIFSFVFAWEEAQAQTQRELVEGIKRITHEYELAQTALNAGNQKATLSIADDLARQKRIDDLRTRITSL
;
A
#
# COMPACT_ATOMS: atom_id res chain seq x y z
N MET A 1 12.21 30.09 -13.55
CA MET A 1 12.06 28.85 -12.75
C MET A 1 11.10 27.84 -13.40
N SER A 2 10.12 28.26 -14.22
CA SER A 2 9.17 27.35 -14.89
C SER A 2 9.87 26.38 -15.85
N TRP A 3 10.81 26.85 -16.68
CA TRP A 3 11.60 26.00 -17.58
C TRP A 3 12.40 24.88 -16.90
N SER A 4 13.03 25.16 -15.76
CA SER A 4 13.77 24.13 -15.01
C SER A 4 12.84 23.06 -14.44
N ARG A 5 11.63 23.46 -13.99
CA ARG A 5 10.61 22.50 -13.52
C ARG A 5 10.09 21.67 -14.69
N PHE A 6 9.79 22.30 -15.83
CA PHE A 6 9.34 21.61 -17.04
C PHE A 6 10.36 20.57 -17.53
N ALA A 7 11.64 20.95 -17.62
CA ALA A 7 12.72 20.03 -17.98
C ALA A 7 12.83 18.86 -17.01
N ASN A 8 12.71 19.12 -15.70
CA ASN A 8 12.72 18.06 -14.69
C ASN A 8 11.55 17.08 -14.86
N ILE A 9 10.35 17.57 -15.18
CA ILE A 9 9.18 16.71 -15.46
C ILE A 9 9.45 15.82 -16.67
N LEU A 10 9.97 16.37 -17.77
CA LEU A 10 10.30 15.59 -18.97
C LEU A 10 11.38 14.52 -18.71
N GLN A 11 12.30 14.76 -17.78
CA GLN A 11 13.35 13.79 -17.44
C GLN A 11 12.88 12.70 -16.48
N THR A 12 12.12 13.08 -15.46
CA THR A 12 11.82 12.19 -14.32
C THR A 12 10.49 11.46 -14.44
N ARG A 13 9.52 12.02 -15.20
CA ARG A 13 8.21 11.40 -15.33
C ARG A 13 8.18 10.34 -16.43
N PRO A 14 7.42 9.24 -16.24
CA PRO A 14 7.32 8.14 -17.19
C PRO A 14 6.36 8.50 -18.34
N LEU A 15 6.58 9.65 -18.97
CA LEU A 15 5.93 10.01 -20.22
C LEU A 15 6.60 9.24 -21.36
N ASP A 16 5.81 8.81 -22.34
CA ASP A 16 6.36 8.23 -23.56
C ASP A 16 7.13 9.29 -24.37
N ARG A 17 7.97 8.83 -25.30
CA ARG A 17 8.83 9.71 -26.09
C ARG A 17 8.02 10.70 -26.94
N GLU A 18 6.89 10.26 -27.50
CA GLU A 18 6.07 11.09 -28.38
C GLU A 18 5.42 12.23 -27.60
N THR A 19 4.85 11.94 -26.43
CA THR A 19 4.29 12.94 -25.53
C THR A 19 5.35 13.96 -25.08
N LYS A 20 6.57 13.52 -24.77
CA LYS A 20 7.67 14.44 -24.42
C LYS A 20 8.02 15.39 -25.55
N LEU A 21 8.07 14.88 -26.79
CA LEU A 21 8.35 15.70 -27.97
C LEU A 21 7.21 16.66 -28.26
N MET A 22 5.96 16.20 -28.20
CA MET A 22 4.77 17.04 -28.36
C MET A 22 4.76 18.21 -27.38
N LEU A 23 5.10 17.99 -26.11
CA LEU A 23 5.18 19.06 -25.12
C LEU A 23 6.30 20.07 -25.44
N ILE A 24 7.45 19.59 -25.94
CA ILE A 24 8.54 20.47 -26.38
C ILE A 24 8.10 21.29 -27.59
N ASP A 25 7.49 20.66 -28.60
CA ASP A 25 7.03 21.32 -29.82
C ASP A 25 5.92 22.34 -29.50
N LEU A 26 5.02 22.01 -28.57
CA LEU A 26 3.96 22.92 -28.12
C LEU A 26 4.55 24.20 -27.52
N VAL A 27 5.53 24.09 -26.61
CA VAL A 27 6.15 25.27 -26.00
C VAL A 27 7.04 26.00 -27.02
N ALA A 28 7.75 25.28 -27.89
CA ALA A 28 8.61 25.88 -28.93
C ALA A 28 7.81 26.65 -29.99
N SER A 29 6.53 26.32 -30.17
CA SER A 29 5.64 27.01 -31.12
C SER A 29 5.00 28.29 -30.58
N VAL A 30 5.29 28.66 -29.32
CA VAL A 30 4.64 29.76 -28.63
C VAL A 30 5.64 30.90 -28.40
N ASP A 31 5.39 32.02 -29.08
CA ASP A 31 6.17 33.25 -28.92
C ASP A 31 5.57 34.20 -27.85
N ASP A 32 4.33 33.94 -27.41
CA ASP A 32 3.64 34.73 -26.37
C ASP A 32 4.00 34.20 -24.97
N PRO A 33 4.70 35.00 -24.13
CA PRO A 33 5.06 34.59 -22.77
C PRO A 33 3.86 34.21 -21.89
N LYS A 34 2.67 34.78 -22.12
CA LYS A 34 1.49 34.43 -21.34
C LYS A 34 0.98 33.03 -21.67
N LEU A 35 0.96 32.68 -22.95
CA LEU A 35 0.58 31.33 -23.38
C LEU A 35 1.62 30.30 -22.94
N GLU A 36 2.90 30.65 -22.94
CA GLU A 36 3.96 29.81 -22.37
C GLU A 36 3.68 29.52 -20.88
N GLU A 37 3.35 30.55 -20.10
CA GLU A 37 3.00 30.38 -18.68
C GLU A 37 1.75 29.53 -18.46
N GLU A 38 0.73 29.66 -19.31
CA GLU A 38 -0.48 28.83 -19.27
C GLU A 38 -0.16 27.35 -19.57
N ILE A 39 0.67 27.07 -20.57
CA ILE A 39 1.12 25.71 -20.90
C ILE A 39 1.89 25.11 -19.73
N PHE A 40 2.80 25.86 -19.11
CA PHE A 40 3.50 25.39 -17.91
C PHE A 40 2.56 25.14 -16.75
N SER A 41 1.60 26.04 -16.52
CA SER A 41 0.60 25.88 -15.47
C SER A 41 -0.22 24.61 -15.66
N PHE A 42 -0.63 24.31 -16.90
CA PHE A 42 -1.33 23.08 -17.24
C PHE A 42 -0.48 21.83 -17.00
N VAL A 43 0.76 21.80 -17.48
CA VAL A 43 1.67 20.65 -17.31
C VAL A 43 1.97 20.41 -15.82
N PHE A 44 2.14 21.47 -15.04
CA PHE A 44 2.41 21.35 -13.61
C PHE A 44 1.19 20.88 -12.82
N ALA A 45 -0.02 21.36 -13.16
CA ALA A 45 -1.25 20.89 -12.54
C ALA A 45 -1.50 19.40 -12.84
N TRP A 46 -1.24 18.96 -14.07
CA TRP A 46 -1.30 17.55 -14.42
C TRP A 46 -0.30 16.70 -13.61
N GLU A 47 0.94 17.17 -13.47
CA GLU A 47 1.98 16.45 -12.73
C GLU A 47 1.65 16.33 -11.24
N GLU A 48 1.10 17.39 -10.65
CA GLU A 48 0.68 17.41 -9.25
C GLU A 48 -0.52 16.49 -9.01
N ALA A 49 -1.49 16.47 -9.92
CA ALA A 49 -2.63 15.55 -9.86
C ALA A 49 -2.16 14.08 -9.91
N GLN A 50 -1.22 13.75 -10.80
CA GLN A 50 -0.62 12.41 -10.87
C GLN A 50 0.11 12.04 -9.58
N ALA A 51 0.88 12.98 -9.01
CA ALA A 51 1.56 12.75 -7.75
C ALA A 51 0.58 12.52 -6.59
N GLN A 52 -0.55 13.23 -6.57
CA GLN A 52 -1.60 13.06 -5.56
C GLN A 52 -2.27 11.68 -5.67
N THR A 53 -2.67 11.26 -6.86
CA THR A 53 -3.26 9.92 -7.07
C THR A 53 -2.29 8.81 -6.67
N GLN A 54 -1.00 8.95 -7.00
CA GLN A 54 0.02 7.97 -6.57
C GLN A 54 0.16 7.89 -5.05
N ARG A 55 0.13 9.04 -4.35
CA ARG A 55 0.16 9.07 -2.88
C ARG A 55 -1.06 8.36 -2.28
N GLU A 56 -2.25 8.66 -2.77
CA GLU A 56 -3.50 8.06 -2.29
C GLU A 56 -3.51 6.54 -2.51
N LEU A 57 -3.01 6.06 -3.66
CA LEU A 57 -2.84 4.63 -3.92
C LEU A 57 -1.87 3.98 -2.94
N VAL A 58 -0.70 4.59 -2.70
CA VAL A 58 0.30 4.07 -1.75
C VAL A 58 -0.23 4.04 -0.33
N GLU A 59 -0.93 5.09 0.10
CA GLU A 59 -1.57 5.14 1.43
C GLU A 59 -2.68 4.09 1.56
N GLY A 60 -3.50 3.91 0.52
CA GLY A 60 -4.51 2.87 0.45
C GLY A 60 -3.91 1.47 0.58
N ILE A 61 -2.81 1.18 -0.12
CA ILE A 61 -2.08 -0.09 -0.02
C ILE A 61 -1.55 -0.28 1.40
N LYS A 62 -0.88 0.74 1.98
CA LYS A 62 -0.37 0.66 3.35
C LYS A 62 -1.46 0.35 4.37
N ARG A 63 -2.63 0.99 4.24
CA ARG A 63 -3.78 0.74 5.11
C ARG A 63 -4.27 -0.70 4.99
N ILE A 64 -4.45 -1.20 3.77
CA ILE A 64 -4.90 -2.59 3.53
C ILE A 64 -3.88 -3.58 4.12
N THR A 65 -2.58 -3.36 3.92
CA THR A 65 -1.54 -4.22 4.49
C THR A 65 -1.59 -4.21 6.01
N HIS A 66 -1.77 -3.04 6.63
CA HIS A 66 -1.87 -2.93 8.08
C HIS A 66 -3.12 -3.66 8.63
N GLU A 67 -4.27 -3.49 7.99
CA GLU A 67 -5.50 -4.21 8.35
C GLU A 67 -5.32 -5.73 8.22
N TYR A 68 -4.63 -6.19 7.17
CA TYR A 68 -4.30 -7.59 6.99
C TYR A 68 -3.38 -8.13 8.10
N GLU A 69 -2.32 -7.42 8.45
CA GLU A 69 -1.40 -7.80 9.53
C GLU A 69 -2.11 -7.89 10.90
N LEU A 70 -3.01 -6.94 11.18
CA LEU A 70 -3.84 -6.95 12.38
C LEU A 70 -4.77 -8.18 12.40
N ALA A 71 -5.45 -8.45 11.28
CA ALA A 71 -6.32 -9.62 11.16
C ALA A 71 -5.54 -10.94 11.31
N GLN A 72 -4.35 -11.04 10.71
CA GLN A 72 -3.49 -12.20 10.83
C GLN A 72 -3.00 -12.40 12.27
N THR A 73 -2.63 -11.32 12.96
CA THR A 73 -2.23 -11.36 14.38
C THR A 73 -3.39 -11.82 15.27
N ALA A 74 -4.60 -11.30 15.03
CA ALA A 74 -5.80 -11.70 15.76
C ALA A 74 -6.14 -13.18 15.55
N LEU A 75 -6.04 -13.68 14.31
CA LEU A 75 -6.25 -15.10 13.99
C LEU A 75 -5.21 -15.99 14.68
N ASN A 76 -3.94 -15.60 14.65
CA ASN A 76 -2.86 -16.35 15.30
C ASN A 76 -3.05 -16.41 16.83
N ALA A 77 -3.42 -15.29 17.46
CA ALA A 77 -3.71 -15.26 18.89
C ALA A 77 -4.93 -16.13 19.25
N GLY A 78 -5.98 -16.10 18.42
CA GLY A 78 -7.15 -16.96 18.58
C GLY A 78 -6.82 -18.45 18.46
N ASN A 79 -6.03 -18.83 17.46
CA ASN A 79 -5.59 -20.22 17.23
C ASN A 79 -4.69 -20.73 18.37
N GLN A 80 -3.79 -19.90 18.89
CA GLN A 80 -2.96 -20.27 20.05
C GLN A 80 -3.82 -20.52 21.29
N LYS A 81 -4.80 -19.66 21.56
CA LYS A 81 -5.71 -19.82 22.70
C LYS A 81 -6.57 -21.09 22.58
N ALA A 82 -7.09 -21.38 21.39
CA ALA A 82 -7.83 -22.60 21.13
C ALA A 82 -6.96 -23.85 21.31
N THR A 83 -5.72 -23.81 20.80
CA THR A 83 -4.77 -24.94 20.93
C THR A 83 -4.41 -25.21 22.39
N LEU A 84 -4.16 -24.17 23.19
CA LEU A 84 -3.91 -24.32 24.63
C LEU A 84 -5.12 -24.90 25.36
N SER A 85 -6.33 -24.45 25.04
CA SER A 85 -7.57 -24.98 25.62
C SER A 85 -7.75 -26.47 25.33
N ILE A 86 -7.49 -26.91 24.10
CA ILE A 86 -7.58 -28.33 23.72
C ILE A 86 -6.53 -29.16 24.48
N ALA A 87 -5.31 -28.64 24.63
CA ALA A 87 -4.25 -29.33 25.38
C ALA A 87 -4.60 -29.51 26.87
N ASP A 88 -5.19 -28.47 27.48
CA ASP A 88 -5.66 -28.52 28.87
C ASP A 88 -6.80 -29.53 29.07
N ASP A 89 -7.76 -29.55 28.15
CA ASP A 89 -8.87 -30.53 28.16
C ASP A 89 -8.35 -31.96 28.00
N LEU A 90 -7.37 -32.18 27.12
CA LEU A 90 -6.75 -33.50 26.94
C LEU A 90 -6.00 -33.97 28.19
N ALA A 91 -5.26 -33.07 28.85
CA ALA A 91 -4.55 -33.35 30.09
C ALA A 91 -5.51 -33.62 31.26
N ARG A 92 -6.67 -32.95 31.29
CA ARG A 92 -7.74 -33.24 32.24
C ARG A 92 -8.33 -34.63 31.99
N GLN A 93 -8.63 -34.96 30.73
CA GLN A 93 -9.19 -36.27 30.37
C GLN A 93 -8.26 -37.41 30.79
N LYS A 94 -6.96 -37.29 30.50
CA LYS A 94 -5.96 -38.29 30.89
C LYS A 94 -5.90 -38.49 32.42
N ARG A 95 -5.97 -37.40 33.20
CA ARG A 95 -6.03 -37.49 34.68
C ARG A 95 -7.29 -38.22 35.16
N ILE A 96 -8.43 -37.99 34.52
CA ILE A 96 -9.68 -38.69 34.84
C ILE A 96 -9.56 -40.19 34.53
N ASP A 97 -8.97 -40.55 33.39
CA ASP A 97 -8.77 -41.94 33.00
C ASP A 97 -7.76 -42.66 33.92
N ASP A 98 -6.67 -41.99 34.33
CA ASP A 98 -5.72 -42.52 35.31
C ASP A 98 -6.41 -42.76 36.68
N LEU A 99 -7.27 -41.85 37.12
CA LEU A 99 -8.06 -42.01 38.35
C LEU A 99 -9.06 -43.17 38.24
N ARG A 100 -9.77 -43.29 37.11
CA ARG A 100 -10.69 -44.41 36.86
C ARG A 100 -9.96 -45.74 36.93
N THR A 101 -8.83 -45.84 36.23
CA THR A 101 -8.01 -47.05 36.19
C THR A 101 -7.54 -47.46 37.58
N ARG A 102 -7.11 -46.49 38.41
CA ARG A 102 -6.72 -46.75 39.80
C ARG A 102 -7.87 -47.30 40.67
N ILE A 103 -9.09 -46.84 40.44
CA ILE A 103 -10.28 -47.30 41.19
C ILE A 103 -10.69 -48.70 40.73
N THR A 104 -10.64 -49.02 39.44
CA THR A 104 -11.00 -50.34 38.93
C THR A 104 -9.91 -51.40 39.12
N SER A 105 -8.67 -51.00 39.38
CA SER A 105 -7.56 -51.91 39.70
C SER A 105 -7.42 -52.24 41.19
N LEU A 106 -8.27 -51.66 42.05
CA LEU A 106 -8.41 -51.97 43.48
C LEU A 106 -9.48 -53.04 43.68
#